data_AF-A0A941IDE3-F1
#
_entry.id   AF-A0A941IDE3-F1
#
_cell.length_a   1.000
_cell.length_b   1.000
_cell.length_c   1.000
_cell.angle_alpha   90.00
_cell.angle_beta   90.00
_cell.angle_gamma   90.00
#
_symmetry.space_group_name_H-M   'P 1'
#
loop_
_entity.id
_entity.type
_entity.pdbx_description
1 polymer ?
#
loop_
_entity_poly.entity_id
_entity_poly.type
_entity_poly.pdbx_seq_one_letter_code
_entity_poly.pdbx_strand_id
1 'polypeptide(L)' 'MIRYLLMEAVGWVFTAVGAYFIYEDTSNIIAYSILFIGIMLIVFNFPKGLRKRDKKIEDK' A
#
# COMPACT_ATOMS: atom_id res chain seq x y z
N MET A 1 -15.29 6.04 -4.25
CA MET A 1 -15.00 5.10 -3.14
C MET A 1 -14.45 3.77 -3.66
N ILE A 2 -15.18 3.03 -4.51
CA ILE A 2 -14.71 1.77 -5.12
C ILE A 2 -13.38 1.89 -5.88
N ARG A 3 -13.14 2.99 -6.60
CA ARG A 3 -11.88 3.20 -7.32
C ARG A 3 -10.65 3.24 -6.40
N TYR A 4 -10.79 3.79 -5.19
CA TYR A 4 -9.72 3.82 -4.19
C TYR A 4 -9.46 2.42 -3.63
N LEU A 5 -10.53 1.68 -3.29
CA LEU A 5 -10.44 0.30 -2.83
C LEU A 5 -9.77 -0.62 -3.87
N LEU A 6 -10.09 -0.46 -5.15
CA LEU A 6 -9.46 -1.22 -6.23
C LEU A 6 -7.97 -0.89 -6.35
N MET A 7 -7.59 0.38 -6.29
CA MET A 7 -6.17 0.75 -6.34
C MET A 7 -5.40 0.30 -5.10
N GLU A 8 -6.03 0.29 -3.93
CA GLU A 8 -5.45 -0.21 -2.69
C GLU A 8 -5.24 -1.73 -2.77
N ALA A 9 -6.25 -2.47 -3.26
CA ALA A 9 -6.13 -3.91 -3.51
C ALA A 9 -5.01 -4.24 -4.50
N VAL A 10 -4.89 -3.45 -5.59
CA VAL A 10 -3.79 -3.60 -6.55
C VAL A 10 -2.45 -3.34 -5.86
N GLY A 11 -2.32 -2.28 -5.06
CA GLY A 11 -1.12 -2.00 -4.28
C GLY A 11 -0.71 -3.16 -3.38
N TRP A 12 -1.68 -3.73 -2.64
CA TRP A 12 -1.46 -4.90 -1.79
C TRP A 12 -1.01 -6.15 -2.56
N VAL A 13 -1.59 -6.40 -3.74
CA VAL A 13 -1.17 -7.50 -4.61
C VAL A 13 0.28 -7.31 -5.06
N PHE A 14 0.65 -6.11 -5.52
CA PHE A 14 2.04 -5.81 -5.92
C PHE A 14 3.02 -5.95 -4.76
N THR A 15 2.65 -5.51 -3.56
CA THR A 15 3.47 -5.68 -2.35
C THR A 15 3.62 -7.16 -1.98
N ALA A 16 2.55 -7.94 -2.02
CA ALA A 16 2.60 -9.38 -1.71
C ALA A 16 3.48 -10.15 -2.71
N VAL A 17 3.35 -9.85 -4.01
CA VAL A 17 4.15 -10.46 -5.07
C VAL A 17 5.63 -10.09 -4.90
N GLY A 18 5.93 -8.80 -4.71
CA GLY A 18 7.31 -8.35 -4.47
C GLY A 18 7.94 -8.99 -3.24
N ALA A 19 7.18 -9.10 -2.14
CA ALA A 19 7.64 -9.73 -0.90
C ALA A 19 7.90 -11.23 -1.09
N TYR A 20 7.04 -11.94 -1.83
CA TYR A 20 7.24 -13.35 -2.15
C TYR A 20 8.53 -13.58 -2.92
N PHE A 21 8.79 -12.77 -3.97
CA PHE A 21 10.01 -12.90 -4.76
C PHE A 21 11.27 -12.56 -3.97
N ILE A 22 11.21 -11.61 -3.04
CA ILE A 22 12.34 -11.32 -2.13
C ILE A 22 12.57 -12.48 -1.16
N TYR A 23 11.49 -13.12 -0.68
CA TYR A 23 11.60 -14.28 0.20
C TYR A 23 12.24 -15.48 -0.50
N GLU A 24 11.89 -15.74 -1.77
CA GLU A 24 12.54 -16.79 -2.56
C GLU A 24 13.98 -16.42 -2.97
N ASP A 25 14.21 -15.19 -3.41
CA ASP A 25 15.51 -14.72 -3.87
C ASP A 25 15.81 -13.29 -3.40
N THR A 26 16.44 -13.21 -2.24
CA THR A 26 16.89 -11.94 -1.63
C THR A 26 17.90 -11.15 -2.46
N SER A 27 18.52 -11.73 -3.51
CA SER A 27 19.44 -11.01 -4.40
C SER A 27 18.74 -10.35 -5.60
N ASN A 28 17.45 -10.63 -5.79
CA ASN A 28 16.70 -10.15 -6.93
C ASN A 28 16.28 -8.67 -6.77
N ILE A 29 17.10 -7.78 -7.32
CA ILE A 29 16.89 -6.32 -7.24
C ILE A 29 15.59 -5.84 -7.91
N ILE A 30 15.08 -6.62 -8.87
CA ILE A 30 13.80 -6.34 -9.54
C ILE A 30 12.65 -6.53 -8.55
N ALA A 31 12.71 -7.55 -7.69
CA ALA A 31 11.70 -7.81 -6.67
C ALA A 31 11.59 -6.66 -5.65
N TYR A 32 12.72 -6.07 -5.23
CA TYR A 32 12.74 -4.87 -4.39
C TYR A 32 12.12 -3.65 -5.06
N SER A 33 12.36 -3.48 -6.37
CA SER A 33 11.75 -2.40 -7.15
C SER A 33 10.23 -2.55 -7.21
N ILE A 34 9.74 -3.77 -7.43
CA ILE A 34 8.30 -4.09 -7.44
C ILE A 34 7.68 -3.85 -6.06
N LEU A 35 8.33 -4.31 -4.99
CA LEU A 35 7.89 -4.10 -3.62
C LEU A 35 7.78 -2.60 -3.31
N PHE A 36 8.80 -1.82 -3.68
CA PHE A 36 8.83 -0.39 -3.46
C PHE A 36 7.67 0.34 -4.16
N ILE A 37 7.39 -0.03 -5.41
CA ILE A 37 6.27 0.54 -6.17
C ILE A 37 4.93 0.18 -5.52
N GLY A 38 4.75 -1.07 -5.07
CA GLY A 38 3.53 -1.51 -4.38
C GLY A 38 3.28 -0.72 -3.08
N ILE A 39 4.31 -0.58 -2.26
CA ILE A 39 4.24 0.20 -1.01
C ILE A 39 3.93 1.68 -1.30
N MET A 40 4.60 2.29 -2.29
CA MET A 40 4.32 3.67 -2.70
C MET A 40 2.88 3.85 -3.16
N LEU A 41 2.35 2.93 -3.96
CA LEU A 41 0.96 2.93 -4.39
C LEU A 41 -0.01 2.92 -3.20
N ILE A 42 0.24 2.07 -2.21
CA ILE A 42 -0.57 2.02 -0.98
C ILE A 42 -0.48 3.36 -0.25
N VAL A 43 0.73 3.88 0.02
CA VAL A 43 0.93 5.11 0.78
C VAL A 43 0.32 6.34 0.10
N PHE A 44 0.44 6.47 -1.22
CA PHE A 44 -0.11 7.60 -1.96
C PHE A 44 -1.63 7.52 -2.14
N ASN A 45 -2.20 6.32 -2.29
CA ASN A 45 -3.65 6.15 -2.36
C ASN A 45 -4.32 6.00 -1.00
N PHE A 46 -3.56 5.83 0.09
CA PHE A 46 -4.13 5.70 1.42
C PHE A 46 -4.92 6.98 1.73
N PRO A 47 -6.24 6.88 1.92
CA PRO A 47 -7.07 8.05 2.08
C PRO A 47 -6.70 8.77 3.39
N LYS A 48 -6.01 9.91 3.27
CA LYS A 48 -5.75 10.87 4.37
C LYS A 48 -7.03 11.33 5.10
N GLY A 49 -8.21 11.01 4.56
CA GLY A 49 -9.53 11.32 5.12
C GLY A 49 -9.93 10.49 6.36
N LEU A 50 -9.34 9.32 6.59
CA LEU A 50 -9.53 8.61 7.87
C LEU A 50 -8.87 9.37 9.04
N ARG A 51 -7.81 10.15 8.78
CA ARG A 51 -7.14 10.98 9.79
C ARG A 51 -8.01 12.13 10.35
N LYS A 52 -9.13 12.45 9.70
CA LYS A 52 -10.04 13.52 10.16
C LYS A 52 -11.25 13.01 10.94
N ARG A 53 -11.51 11.69 10.98
CA ARG A 53 -12.65 11.15 11.72
C ARG A 53 -12.39 11.07 13.23
N ASP A 54 -11.13 10.87 13.65
CA ASP A 54 -10.77 10.91 15.07
C ASP A 54 -10.79 12.33 15.66
N LYS A 55 -10.38 13.35 14.89
CA LYS A 55 -10.38 14.74 15.40
C LYS A 55 -11.77 15.33 15.66
N LYS A 56 -12.85 14.71 15.20
CA LYS A 56 -14.22 15.19 15.46
C LYS A 56 -14.86 14.52 16.68
N ILE A 57 -14.23 13.52 17.27
CA ILE A 57 -14.73 12.82 18.45
C ILE A 57 -14.17 13.46 19.74
N GLU A 58 -13.06 14.20 19.64
CA GLU A 58 -12.43 14.90 20.78
C GLU A 58 -13.05 16.29 21.07
N ASP A 59 -13.97 16.77 20.23
CA ASP A 59 -14.56 18.12 20.28
C ASP A 59 -16.06 18.11 20.65
N LYS A 60 -16.51 17.09 21.41
CA LYS A 60 -17.88 16.98 21.92
C LYS A 60 -17.94 16.64 23.39
#